data_AF-A0A938N1U0-F1
#
_entry.id   AF-A0A938N1U0-F1
#
_cell.length_a   1.000
_cell.length_b   1.000
_cell.length_c   1.000
_cell.angle_alpha   90.00
_cell.angle_beta   90.00
_cell.angle_gamma   90.00
#
_symmetry.space_group_name_H-M   'P 1'
#
loop_
_entity.id
_entity.type
_entity.pdbx_description
1 polymer ?
#
loop_
_entity_poly.entity_id
_entity_poly.type
_entity_poly.pdbx_seq_one_letter_code
_entity_poly.pdbx_strand_id
1 'polypeptide(L)'
;MREILADIFRRCLAPLTDGQHACLRVGSINPVQDNQTIRAPLGTALISGTDGQKINPLAIFAVTSSKLSPDDHGLLSFVARRAQANKAPYFVIWTLRDAVLYKTPKPGTPAERSHLEKLRDYEANYEVTRDEGKQVFDEQLRIRILAAGQKLLADLELLFKDQALELVQIDATYFVQRLIDAVHKLLPLVTDSLQMRFSTDLGLRAKFAQWALTQSIAGNPTDHDFALAVARQIIYRLLGKILFYQSLRRVARQLPPLDLTDVDPSQVLQTLRRAFAEALKVDYHAVFAEDLPDTVSWPGEAAKRLGALVHDFNTRDFSSLPQDVVGIVFEQLIPPEDRHLLGQYFTSEPLCDLGVAFCVHSARAVVADVTCGTGTFLIRSYDCKRWLGNHNHAALLAELWGIDIAPFPAELAVINL
;
A
#
# COMPACT_ATOMS: atom_id res chain seq x y z
N MET A 1 23.01 -27.09 -15.79
CA MET A 1 22.69 -25.66 -15.52
C MET A 1 22.32 -24.89 -16.79
N ARG A 2 23.18 -24.85 -17.83
CA ARG A 2 22.88 -24.15 -19.09
C ARG A 2 21.55 -24.56 -19.74
N GLU A 3 21.29 -25.86 -19.86
CA GLU A 3 20.04 -26.38 -20.45
C GLU A 3 18.81 -26.01 -19.61
N ILE A 4 18.93 -26.06 -18.29
CA ILE A 4 17.87 -25.70 -17.34
C ILE A 4 17.53 -24.21 -17.46
N LEU A 5 18.55 -23.34 -17.44
CA LEU A 5 18.39 -21.91 -17.66
C LEU A 5 17.77 -21.63 -19.03
N ALA A 6 18.20 -22.33 -20.07
CA ALA A 6 17.65 -22.17 -21.42
C ALA A 6 16.16 -22.54 -21.48
N ASP A 7 15.75 -23.60 -20.79
CA ASP A 7 14.34 -24.00 -20.70
C ASP A 7 13.51 -23.00 -19.89
N ILE A 8 13.96 -22.60 -18.70
CA ILE A 8 13.28 -21.60 -17.85
C ILE A 8 13.13 -20.29 -18.62
N PHE A 9 14.19 -19.82 -19.27
CA PHE A 9 14.18 -18.60 -20.06
C PHE A 9 13.18 -18.66 -21.20
N ARG A 10 13.17 -19.78 -21.95
CA ARG A 10 12.24 -19.99 -23.06
C ARG A 10 10.79 -20.00 -22.57
N ARG A 11 10.48 -20.73 -21.50
CA ARG A 11 9.12 -20.83 -20.94
C ARG A 11 8.64 -19.51 -20.35
N CYS A 12 9.53 -18.76 -19.69
CA CYS A 12 9.22 -17.43 -19.16
C CYS A 12 8.83 -16.46 -20.27
N LEU A 13 9.53 -16.48 -21.40
CA LEU A 13 9.30 -15.56 -22.52
C LEU A 13 8.19 -16.02 -23.48
N ALA A 14 7.76 -17.28 -23.43
CA ALA A 14 6.76 -17.85 -24.32
C ALA A 14 5.44 -17.03 -24.42
N PRO A 15 4.87 -16.49 -23.32
CA PRO A 15 3.65 -15.68 -23.40
C PRO A 15 3.81 -14.41 -24.25
N LEU A 16 5.03 -13.90 -24.38
CA LEU A 16 5.34 -12.69 -25.14
C LEU A 16 5.63 -12.95 -26.62
N THR A 17 6.08 -14.17 -26.96
CA THR A 17 6.37 -14.57 -28.35
C THR A 17 5.11 -14.93 -29.13
N ASP A 18 4.10 -15.48 -28.46
CA ASP A 18 2.89 -15.97 -29.13
C ASP A 18 1.87 -14.86 -29.43
N GLY A 19 2.23 -13.59 -29.17
CA GLY A 19 1.38 -12.42 -29.40
C GLY A 19 0.17 -12.31 -28.48
N GLN A 20 0.01 -13.24 -27.53
CA GLN A 20 -1.12 -13.31 -26.59
C GLN A 20 -1.03 -12.27 -25.47
N HIS A 21 0.15 -11.73 -25.19
CA HIS A 21 0.30 -10.70 -24.17
C HIS A 21 -0.30 -9.36 -24.64
N ALA A 22 -0.99 -8.62 -23.78
CA ALA A 22 -1.74 -7.43 -24.21
C ALA A 22 -0.82 -6.31 -24.74
N CYS A 23 0.28 -6.00 -24.05
CA CYS A 23 1.11 -4.83 -24.36
C CYS A 23 2.63 -5.07 -24.42
N LEU A 24 3.11 -6.30 -24.23
CA LEU A 24 4.55 -6.62 -24.27
C LEU A 24 4.86 -7.57 -25.41
N ARG A 25 6.02 -7.40 -26.02
CA ARG A 25 6.54 -8.25 -27.11
C ARG A 25 8.01 -8.56 -26.86
N VAL A 26 8.42 -9.76 -27.24
CA VAL A 26 9.85 -10.12 -27.27
C VAL A 26 10.45 -9.68 -28.60
N GLY A 27 11.53 -8.91 -28.51
CA GLY A 27 12.38 -8.52 -29.63
C GLY A 27 13.54 -9.50 -29.81
N SER A 28 14.77 -8.98 -29.91
CA SER A 28 15.95 -9.81 -30.10
C SER A 28 16.25 -10.69 -28.89
N ILE A 29 16.40 -12.00 -29.11
CA ILE A 29 16.77 -12.98 -28.09
C ILE A 29 18.21 -13.44 -28.34
N ASN A 30 19.03 -13.39 -27.30
CA ASN A 30 20.33 -14.05 -27.26
C ASN A 30 20.17 -15.29 -26.38
N PRO A 31 20.32 -16.49 -26.96
CA PRO A 31 20.10 -17.73 -26.23
C PRO A 31 21.08 -17.86 -25.07
N VAL A 32 20.71 -18.65 -24.08
CA VAL A 32 21.57 -18.92 -22.92
C VAL A 32 22.83 -19.65 -23.38
N GLN A 33 23.97 -18.99 -23.29
CA GLN A 33 25.29 -19.52 -23.65
C GLN A 33 26.32 -19.19 -22.57
N ASP A 34 27.40 -19.98 -22.50
CA ASP A 34 28.49 -19.74 -21.56
C ASP A 34 29.23 -18.46 -21.95
N ASN A 35 29.22 -17.46 -21.08
CA ASN A 35 29.86 -16.18 -21.32
C ASN A 35 31.24 -16.15 -20.65
N GLN A 36 32.30 -16.03 -21.44
CA GLN A 36 33.69 -16.07 -20.94
C GLN A 36 34.03 -14.91 -20.00
N THR A 37 33.46 -13.72 -20.24
CA THR A 37 33.69 -12.52 -19.42
C THR A 37 33.01 -12.64 -18.06
N ILE A 38 31.77 -13.14 -18.04
CA ILE A 38 30.97 -13.30 -16.83
C ILE A 38 31.28 -14.61 -16.08
N ARG A 39 31.94 -15.56 -16.76
CA ARG A 39 32.25 -16.90 -16.25
C ARG A 39 31.02 -17.70 -15.80
N ALA A 40 29.87 -17.45 -16.44
CA ALA A 40 28.60 -18.14 -16.19
C ALA A 40 27.73 -18.19 -17.46
N PRO A 41 26.77 -19.12 -17.56
CA PRO A 41 25.75 -19.10 -18.61
C PRO A 41 24.86 -17.87 -18.49
N LEU A 42 24.65 -17.16 -19.59
CA LEU A 42 23.86 -15.92 -19.64
C LEU A 42 22.94 -15.93 -20.88
N GLY A 43 21.65 -15.66 -20.67
CA GLY A 43 20.69 -15.35 -21.73
C GLY A 43 20.20 -13.91 -21.59
N THR A 44 19.90 -13.24 -22.71
CA THR A 44 19.33 -11.89 -22.68
C THR A 44 18.28 -11.72 -23.76
N ALA A 45 17.16 -11.07 -23.45
CA ALA A 45 16.12 -10.73 -24.40
C ALA A 45 15.79 -9.24 -24.32
N LEU A 46 15.56 -8.61 -25.47
CA LEU A 46 14.94 -7.30 -25.54
C LEU A 46 13.43 -7.45 -25.39
N ILE A 47 12.87 -6.82 -24.37
CA ILE A 47 11.43 -6.69 -24.18
C ILE A 47 11.01 -5.30 -24.66
N SER A 48 10.00 -5.25 -25.51
CA SER A 48 9.43 -4.02 -26.04
C SER A 48 7.98 -3.90 -25.64
N GLY A 49 7.55 -2.67 -25.34
CA GLY A 49 6.14 -2.36 -25.13
C GLY A 49 5.46 -1.96 -26.43
N THR A 50 4.17 -2.26 -26.54
CA THR A 50 3.34 -1.87 -27.67
C THR A 50 1.96 -1.36 -27.23
N ASP A 51 1.54 -0.26 -27.85
CA ASP A 51 0.22 0.35 -27.72
C ASP A 51 -0.74 -0.03 -28.88
N GLY A 52 -0.34 -1.01 -29.70
CA GLY A 52 -1.05 -1.44 -30.90
C GLY A 52 -0.63 -0.72 -32.19
N GLN A 53 0.08 0.42 -32.11
CA GLN A 53 0.57 1.15 -33.30
C GLN A 53 2.09 1.31 -33.33
N LYS A 54 2.72 1.42 -32.17
CA LYS A 54 4.18 1.58 -32.02
C LYS A 54 4.74 0.49 -31.13
N ILE A 55 6.00 0.13 -31.39
CA ILE A 55 6.78 -0.81 -30.59
C ILE A 55 8.02 -0.07 -30.12
N ASN A 56 8.16 0.11 -28.81
CA ASN A 56 9.28 0.81 -28.20
C ASN A 56 10.08 -0.12 -27.29
N PRO A 57 11.43 -0.07 -27.33
CA PRO A 57 12.28 -0.77 -26.36
C PRO A 57 11.89 -0.39 -24.93
N LEU A 58 11.70 -1.39 -24.07
CA LEU A 58 11.30 -1.20 -22.68
C LEU A 58 12.39 -1.69 -21.72
N ALA A 59 12.81 -2.93 -21.86
CA ALA A 59 13.78 -3.52 -20.95
C ALA A 59 14.69 -4.55 -21.62
N ILE A 60 15.92 -4.66 -21.12
CA ILE A 60 16.73 -5.87 -21.32
C ILE A 60 16.46 -6.84 -20.18
N PHE A 61 15.97 -8.03 -20.48
CA PHE A 61 15.74 -9.10 -19.52
C PHE A 61 16.90 -10.09 -19.57
N ALA A 62 17.70 -10.17 -18.51
CA ALA A 62 18.86 -11.05 -18.41
C ALA A 62 18.62 -12.17 -17.39
N VAL A 63 19.00 -13.40 -17.75
CA VAL A 63 18.94 -14.55 -16.85
C VAL A 63 20.29 -15.28 -16.79
N THR A 64 20.72 -15.63 -15.58
CA THR A 64 21.99 -16.34 -15.35
C THR A 64 21.89 -17.31 -14.17
N SER A 65 22.97 -18.03 -13.88
CA SER A 65 23.01 -19.01 -12.79
C SER A 65 23.02 -18.37 -11.40
N SER A 66 22.51 -19.10 -10.41
CA SER A 66 22.50 -18.72 -8.97
C SER A 66 23.89 -18.59 -8.32
N LYS A 67 24.96 -18.89 -9.06
CA LYS A 67 26.35 -18.67 -8.63
C LYS A 67 26.72 -17.19 -8.57
N LEU A 68 26.03 -16.36 -9.35
CA LEU A 68 26.24 -14.93 -9.40
C LEU A 68 25.19 -14.20 -8.56
N SER A 69 25.58 -13.05 -8.02
CA SER A 69 24.65 -12.07 -7.47
C SER A 69 24.15 -11.15 -8.59
N PRO A 70 22.90 -10.67 -8.56
CA PRO A 70 22.47 -9.59 -9.43
C PRO A 70 23.34 -8.33 -9.31
N ASP A 71 24.00 -8.14 -8.17
CA ASP A 71 24.91 -7.03 -7.90
C ASP A 71 26.36 -7.29 -8.36
N ASP A 72 26.65 -8.41 -9.05
CA ASP A 72 27.98 -8.67 -9.61
C ASP A 72 28.37 -7.57 -10.62
N HIS A 73 29.54 -6.95 -10.44
CA HIS A 73 29.96 -5.80 -11.24
C HIS A 73 30.14 -6.14 -12.74
N GLY A 74 30.66 -7.34 -13.05
CA GLY A 74 30.80 -7.79 -14.43
C GLY A 74 29.45 -7.96 -15.10
N LEU A 75 28.51 -8.60 -14.40
CA LEU A 75 27.15 -8.83 -14.88
C LEU A 75 26.36 -7.53 -15.05
N LEU A 76 26.37 -6.66 -14.03
CA LEU A 76 25.72 -5.35 -14.06
C LEU A 76 26.21 -4.51 -15.24
N SER A 77 27.54 -4.39 -15.38
CA SER A 77 28.13 -3.58 -16.46
C SER A 77 27.82 -4.13 -17.84
N PHE A 78 27.80 -5.45 -18.01
CA PHE A 78 27.42 -6.10 -19.27
C PHE A 78 25.96 -5.83 -19.64
N VAL A 79 25.03 -6.03 -18.71
CA VAL A 79 23.58 -5.88 -18.97
C VAL A 79 23.21 -4.40 -19.14
N ALA A 80 23.75 -3.50 -18.32
CA ALA A 80 23.50 -2.06 -18.43
C ALA A 80 23.97 -1.49 -19.77
N ARG A 81 25.18 -1.86 -20.25
CA ARG A 81 25.68 -1.46 -21.58
C ARG A 81 24.76 -1.96 -22.70
N ARG A 82 24.22 -3.17 -22.55
CA ARG A 82 23.29 -3.73 -23.53
C ARG A 82 21.95 -2.99 -23.53
N ALA A 83 21.46 -2.58 -22.37
CA ALA A 83 20.25 -1.77 -22.24
C ALA A 83 20.42 -0.39 -22.89
N GLN A 84 21.57 0.27 -22.65
CA GLN A 84 21.93 1.52 -23.30
C GLN A 84 22.00 1.39 -24.82
N ALA A 85 22.64 0.34 -25.34
CA ALA A 85 22.76 0.09 -26.77
C ALA A 85 21.40 -0.12 -27.46
N ASN A 86 20.42 -0.68 -26.76
CA ASN A 86 19.06 -0.89 -27.27
C ASN A 86 18.11 0.25 -26.91
N LYS A 87 18.60 1.34 -26.30
CA LYS A 87 17.78 2.46 -25.79
C LYS A 87 16.63 2.01 -24.88
N ALA A 88 16.83 0.91 -24.16
CA ALA A 88 15.83 0.40 -23.22
C ALA A 88 15.93 1.19 -21.90
N PRO A 89 14.84 1.81 -21.41
CA PRO A 89 14.85 2.57 -20.16
C PRO A 89 15.12 1.72 -18.91
N TYR A 90 14.93 0.40 -18.99
CA TYR A 90 15.10 -0.51 -17.86
C TYR A 90 15.95 -1.73 -18.20
N PHE A 91 16.41 -2.44 -17.18
CA PHE A 91 16.94 -3.80 -17.32
C PHE A 91 16.70 -4.65 -16.07
N VAL A 92 16.51 -5.95 -16.28
CA VAL A 92 16.30 -6.96 -15.25
C VAL A 92 17.49 -7.91 -15.24
N ILE A 93 17.97 -8.24 -14.05
CA ILE A 93 18.94 -9.31 -13.84
C ILE A 93 18.30 -10.36 -12.93
N TRP A 94 18.20 -11.59 -13.41
CA TRP A 94 17.61 -12.71 -12.69
C TRP A 94 18.60 -13.88 -12.58
N THR A 95 18.97 -14.26 -11.37
CA THR A 95 19.93 -15.35 -11.09
C THR A 95 19.24 -16.66 -10.70
N LEU A 96 17.94 -16.80 -11.01
CA LEU A 96 17.00 -17.81 -10.49
C LEU A 96 16.72 -17.72 -8.98
N ARG A 97 17.75 -17.42 -8.19
CA ARG A 97 17.65 -17.18 -6.75
C ARG A 97 17.13 -15.77 -6.49
N ASP A 98 17.83 -14.77 -7.00
CA ASP A 98 17.56 -13.36 -6.74
C ASP A 98 17.20 -12.69 -8.07
N ALA A 99 16.32 -11.68 -8.05
CA ALA A 99 16.08 -10.84 -9.20
C ALA A 99 16.05 -9.37 -8.80
N VAL A 100 16.52 -8.52 -9.71
CA VAL A 100 16.52 -7.07 -9.51
C VAL A 100 16.19 -6.36 -10.81
N LEU A 101 15.32 -5.35 -10.71
CA LEU A 101 14.96 -4.44 -11.79
C LEU A 101 15.62 -3.09 -11.55
N TYR A 102 16.35 -2.62 -12.56
CA TYR A 102 17.08 -1.35 -12.53
C TYR A 102 16.58 -0.40 -13.62
N LYS A 103 16.77 0.89 -13.38
CA LYS A 103 16.72 1.90 -14.43
C LYS A 103 18.04 1.94 -15.18
N THR A 104 17.96 2.02 -16.50
CA THR A 104 19.15 2.12 -17.35
C THR A 104 19.83 3.47 -17.12
N PRO A 105 21.11 3.48 -16.74
CA PRO A 105 21.84 4.73 -16.54
C PRO A 105 22.06 5.46 -17.87
N LYS A 106 22.21 6.79 -17.81
CA LYS A 106 22.51 7.60 -19.00
C LYS A 106 23.85 7.17 -19.63
N PRO A 107 24.00 7.26 -20.97
CA PRO A 107 25.29 6.99 -21.63
C PRO A 107 26.41 7.82 -21.00
N GLY A 108 27.52 7.18 -20.63
CA GLY A 108 28.66 7.81 -19.97
C GLY A 108 28.67 7.74 -18.43
N THR A 109 27.57 7.31 -17.78
CA THR A 109 27.58 7.01 -16.34
C THR A 109 28.26 5.66 -16.07
N PRO A 110 29.18 5.56 -15.09
CA PRO A 110 29.78 4.28 -14.70
C PRO A 110 28.71 3.26 -14.28
N ALA A 111 28.85 2.02 -14.73
CA ALA A 111 27.96 0.91 -14.37
C ALA A 111 28.36 0.27 -13.02
N GLU A 112 28.63 1.11 -12.03
CA GLU A 112 28.91 0.72 -10.66
C GLU A 112 27.62 0.78 -9.84
N ARG A 113 27.45 -0.15 -8.90
CA ARG A 113 26.23 -0.29 -8.09
C ARG A 113 25.80 1.01 -7.40
N SER A 114 26.74 1.82 -6.93
CA SER A 114 26.51 3.11 -6.27
C SER A 114 25.80 4.14 -7.16
N HIS A 115 25.90 4.00 -8.48
CA HIS A 115 25.36 4.94 -9.47
C HIS A 115 24.13 4.40 -10.21
N LEU A 116 23.69 3.18 -9.91
CA LEU A 116 22.53 2.56 -10.53
C LEU A 116 21.29 2.75 -9.65
N GLU A 117 20.25 3.31 -10.26
CA GLU A 117 18.93 3.44 -9.63
C GLU A 117 18.23 2.07 -9.68
N LYS A 118 18.21 1.39 -8.53
CA LYS A 118 17.46 0.15 -8.35
C LYS A 118 15.99 0.48 -8.14
N LEU A 119 15.11 -0.16 -8.92
CA LEU A 119 13.67 0.09 -8.87
C LEU A 119 12.91 -0.96 -8.06
N ARG A 120 13.32 -2.24 -8.12
CA ARG A 120 12.69 -3.32 -7.34
C ARG A 120 13.68 -4.46 -7.05
N ASP A 121 13.68 -4.93 -5.80
CA ASP A 121 14.24 -6.23 -5.41
C ASP A 121 13.10 -7.25 -5.37
N TYR A 122 13.33 -8.45 -5.90
CA TYR A 122 12.38 -9.55 -5.84
C TYR A 122 12.86 -10.55 -4.80
N GLU A 123 11.93 -11.12 -4.04
CA GLU A 123 12.23 -12.05 -2.95
C GLU A 123 13.15 -13.18 -3.41
N ALA A 124 14.11 -13.52 -2.56
CA ALA A 124 15.05 -14.58 -2.85
C ALA A 124 14.36 -15.95 -2.76
N ASN A 125 14.52 -16.78 -3.80
CA ASN A 125 14.16 -18.19 -3.73
C ASN A 125 15.24 -18.92 -2.91
N TYR A 126 15.13 -18.90 -1.57
CA TYR A 126 16.14 -19.48 -0.66
C TYR A 126 16.33 -21.00 -0.82
N GLU A 127 15.36 -21.71 -1.40
CA GLU A 127 15.48 -23.12 -1.79
C GLU A 127 16.44 -23.34 -2.98
N VAL A 128 16.74 -22.28 -3.75
CA VAL A 128 17.79 -22.30 -4.77
C VAL A 128 19.14 -22.09 -4.09
N THR A 129 19.76 -23.21 -3.73
CA THR A 129 21.14 -23.24 -3.22
C THR A 129 22.13 -22.71 -4.26
N ARG A 130 23.24 -22.12 -3.79
CA ARG A 130 24.29 -21.55 -4.65
C ARG A 130 25.14 -22.60 -5.37
N ASP A 131 24.94 -23.89 -5.06
CA ASP A 131 25.66 -24.98 -5.71
C ASP A 131 24.80 -26.22 -5.89
N GLU A 132 25.11 -26.95 -6.96
CA GLU A 132 24.56 -28.24 -7.40
C GLU A 132 23.28 -28.22 -8.26
N GLY A 133 23.51 -28.23 -9.58
CA GLY A 133 22.51 -28.27 -10.65
C GLY A 133 21.65 -29.54 -10.75
N LYS A 134 21.36 -30.23 -9.65
CA LYS A 134 20.42 -31.37 -9.56
C LYS A 134 19.15 -31.08 -8.74
N GLN A 135 19.05 -29.96 -8.02
CA GLN A 135 17.84 -29.62 -7.23
C GLN A 135 16.76 -28.84 -8.01
N VAL A 136 17.09 -28.23 -9.16
CA VAL A 136 16.11 -27.52 -10.03
C VAL A 136 15.18 -28.49 -10.80
N PHE A 137 15.21 -29.79 -10.47
CA PHE A 137 14.37 -30.83 -11.07
C PHE A 137 13.09 -31.12 -10.29
N ASP A 138 12.91 -30.56 -9.09
CA ASP A 138 11.60 -30.60 -8.45
C ASP A 138 10.62 -29.73 -9.25
N GLU A 139 9.52 -30.34 -9.69
CA GLU A 139 8.46 -29.69 -10.44
C GLU A 139 7.90 -28.49 -9.65
N GLN A 140 7.83 -28.59 -8.32
CA GLN A 140 7.38 -27.49 -7.47
C GLN A 140 8.32 -26.27 -7.54
N LEU A 141 9.63 -26.49 -7.46
CA LEU A 141 10.62 -25.42 -7.54
C LEU A 141 10.61 -24.76 -8.94
N ARG A 142 10.44 -25.56 -10.00
CA ARG A 142 10.32 -25.05 -11.37
C ARG A 142 9.07 -24.17 -11.55
N ILE A 143 7.92 -24.58 -11.00
CA ILE A 143 6.69 -23.78 -11.03
C ILE A 143 6.91 -22.43 -10.31
N ARG A 144 7.53 -22.43 -9.12
CA ARG A 144 7.84 -21.19 -8.38
C ARG A 144 8.78 -20.27 -9.15
N ILE A 145 9.85 -20.82 -9.74
CA ILE A 145 10.79 -20.05 -10.57
C ILE A 145 10.06 -19.44 -11.78
N LEU A 146 9.22 -20.21 -12.47
CA LEU A 146 8.44 -19.67 -13.59
C LEU A 146 7.45 -18.58 -13.14
N ALA A 147 6.81 -18.75 -11.98
CA ALA A 147 5.95 -17.73 -11.40
C ALA A 147 6.71 -16.43 -11.07
N ALA A 148 7.94 -16.52 -10.55
CA ALA A 148 8.82 -15.36 -10.35
C ALA A 148 9.15 -14.68 -11.68
N GLY A 149 9.43 -15.46 -12.73
CA GLY A 149 9.58 -14.97 -14.11
C GLY A 149 8.35 -14.20 -14.61
N GLN A 150 7.14 -14.72 -14.38
CA GLN A 150 5.90 -14.04 -14.76
C GLN A 150 5.69 -12.74 -13.98
N LYS A 151 6.02 -12.71 -12.68
CA LYS A 151 5.96 -11.49 -11.86
C LYS A 151 6.89 -10.40 -12.42
N LEU A 152 8.11 -10.76 -12.81
CA LEU A 152 9.05 -9.83 -13.45
C LEU A 152 8.48 -9.23 -14.75
N LEU A 153 7.79 -10.03 -15.57
CA LEU A 153 7.17 -9.55 -16.81
C LEU A 153 5.94 -8.65 -16.54
N ALA A 154 5.13 -8.99 -15.54
CA ALA A 154 4.00 -8.16 -15.12
C ALA A 154 4.45 -6.76 -14.65
N ASP A 155 5.56 -6.68 -13.92
CA ASP A 155 6.14 -5.42 -13.46
C ASP A 155 6.67 -4.56 -14.62
N LEU A 156 7.24 -5.19 -15.66
CA LEU A 156 7.59 -4.49 -16.88
C LEU A 156 6.33 -3.98 -17.61
N GLU A 157 5.24 -4.73 -17.61
CA GLU A 157 3.97 -4.27 -18.17
C GLU A 157 3.41 -3.05 -17.42
N LEU A 158 3.50 -3.03 -16.09
CA LEU A 158 3.13 -1.86 -15.28
C LEU A 158 3.96 -0.64 -15.66
N LEU A 159 5.29 -0.79 -15.72
CA LEU A 159 6.19 0.27 -16.14
C LEU A 159 5.86 0.81 -17.53
N PHE A 160 5.54 -0.06 -18.48
CA PHE A 160 5.19 0.37 -19.84
C PHE A 160 3.89 1.17 -19.87
N LYS A 161 2.93 0.86 -19.00
CA LYS A 161 1.66 1.59 -18.88
C LYS A 161 1.79 2.89 -18.08
N ASP A 162 3.01 3.36 -17.83
CA ASP A 162 3.34 4.47 -16.92
C ASP A 162 2.72 4.31 -15.52
N GLN A 163 2.49 3.06 -15.10
CA GLN A 163 2.07 2.74 -13.75
C GLN A 163 3.33 2.60 -12.90
N ALA A 164 3.35 3.21 -11.71
CA ALA A 164 4.48 3.10 -10.80
C ALA A 164 4.75 1.62 -10.47
N LEU A 165 6.02 1.20 -10.51
CA LEU A 165 6.41 -0.06 -9.88
C LEU A 165 6.03 0.01 -8.42
N GLU A 166 5.32 -1.00 -7.95
CA GLU A 166 4.93 -1.15 -6.55
C GLU A 166 6.15 -1.00 -5.64
N LEU A 167 6.27 0.19 -5.05
CA LEU A 167 7.33 0.63 -4.15
C LEU A 167 7.20 -0.13 -2.83
N VAL A 168 8.14 -1.03 -2.53
CA VAL A 168 8.42 -1.64 -1.21
C VAL A 168 7.18 -2.22 -0.49
N GLN A 169 7.08 -3.56 -0.42
CA GLN A 169 6.12 -4.20 0.48
C GLN A 169 6.47 -3.88 1.94
N ILE A 170 5.53 -3.29 2.66
CA ILE A 170 5.70 -2.86 4.05
C ILE A 170 5.08 -3.91 4.96
N ASP A 171 5.83 -4.32 5.98
CA ASP A 171 5.29 -5.04 7.13
C ASP A 171 4.28 -4.13 7.85
N ALA A 172 3.05 -4.60 8.06
CA ALA A 172 1.99 -3.88 8.77
C ALA A 172 2.48 -3.26 10.10
N THR A 173 3.43 -3.91 10.78
CA THR A 173 4.07 -3.42 12.00
C THR A 173 4.78 -2.09 11.81
N TYR A 174 5.54 -1.94 10.72
CA TYR A 174 6.23 -0.68 10.40
C TYR A 174 5.23 0.44 10.16
N PHE A 175 4.15 0.14 9.46
CA PHE A 175 3.11 1.10 9.12
C PHE A 175 2.38 1.62 10.38
N VAL A 176 1.99 0.71 11.27
CA VAL A 176 1.43 1.06 12.59
C VAL A 176 2.41 1.96 13.34
N GLN A 177 3.69 1.56 13.43
CA GLN A 177 4.68 2.33 14.17
C GLN A 177 4.85 3.75 13.60
N ARG A 178 4.79 3.94 12.29
CA ARG A 178 4.87 5.28 11.68
C ARG A 178 3.67 6.15 12.03
N LEU A 179 2.48 5.58 12.05
CA LEU A 179 1.27 6.30 12.44
C LEU A 179 1.30 6.66 13.92
N ILE A 180 1.70 5.71 14.78
CA ILE A 180 1.92 5.95 16.20
C ILE A 180 2.95 7.07 16.40
N ASP A 181 4.08 7.03 15.70
CA ASP A 181 5.11 8.09 15.75
C ASP A 181 4.56 9.44 15.29
N ALA A 182 3.70 9.46 14.27
CA ALA A 182 3.07 10.67 13.77
C ALA A 182 2.11 11.26 14.81
N VAL A 183 1.26 10.42 15.42
CA VAL A 183 0.35 10.83 16.50
C VAL A 183 1.15 11.42 17.66
N HIS A 184 2.19 10.75 18.14
CA HIS A 184 3.04 11.26 19.22
C HIS A 184 3.66 12.62 18.91
N LYS A 185 4.00 12.89 17.65
CA LYS A 185 4.58 14.17 17.21
C LYS A 185 3.53 15.26 16.98
N LEU A 186 2.33 14.91 16.56
CA LEU A 186 1.26 15.84 16.21
C LEU A 186 0.46 16.25 17.45
N LEU A 187 0.18 15.30 18.35
CA LEU A 187 -0.71 15.47 19.48
C LEU A 187 -0.34 16.65 20.39
N PRO A 188 0.91 16.82 20.88
CA PRO A 188 1.24 17.97 21.72
C PRO A 188 1.05 19.30 20.98
N LEU A 189 1.47 19.37 19.70
CA LEU A 189 1.37 20.59 18.90
C LEU A 189 -0.09 21.03 18.68
N VAL A 190 -0.96 20.07 18.35
CA VAL A 190 -2.38 20.34 18.11
C VAL A 190 -3.10 20.64 19.42
N THR A 191 -2.77 19.93 20.50
CA THR A 191 -3.36 20.15 21.84
C THR A 191 -3.06 21.54 22.37
N ASP A 192 -1.79 21.97 22.36
CA ASP A 192 -1.39 23.29 22.84
C ASP A 192 -2.06 24.41 22.02
N SER A 193 -2.17 24.22 20.71
CA SER A 193 -2.87 25.15 19.83
C SER A 193 -4.35 25.25 20.15
N LEU A 194 -5.02 24.12 20.40
CA LEU A 194 -6.44 24.11 20.78
C LEU A 194 -6.66 24.73 22.15
N GLN A 195 -5.82 24.43 23.14
CA GLN A 195 -5.92 25.01 24.47
C GLN A 195 -5.79 26.54 24.41
N MET A 196 -4.82 27.05 23.66
CA MET A 196 -4.65 28.49 23.42
C MET A 196 -5.86 29.10 22.72
N ARG A 197 -6.44 28.41 21.73
CA ARG A 197 -7.65 28.88 21.04
C ARG A 197 -8.91 28.82 21.91
N PHE A 198 -9.10 27.79 22.74
CA PHE A 198 -10.24 27.70 23.65
C PHE A 198 -10.17 28.75 24.77
N SER A 199 -8.98 29.18 25.17
CA SER A 199 -8.83 30.28 26.13
C SER A 199 -9.12 31.66 25.53
N THR A 200 -8.91 31.84 24.22
CA THR A 200 -9.00 33.16 23.55
C THR A 200 -10.28 33.35 22.72
N ASP A 201 -10.85 32.27 22.18
CA ASP A 201 -12.05 32.27 21.35
C ASP A 201 -13.20 31.53 22.06
N LEU A 202 -14.03 32.31 22.75
CA LEU A 202 -15.20 31.82 23.48
C LEU A 202 -16.24 31.15 22.55
N GLY A 203 -16.37 31.62 21.31
CA GLY A 203 -17.31 31.09 20.34
C GLY A 203 -16.89 29.71 19.86
N LEU A 204 -15.60 29.56 19.52
CA LEU A 204 -15.01 28.27 19.18
C LEU A 204 -15.12 27.28 20.35
N ARG A 205 -14.78 27.71 21.57
CA ARG A 205 -14.89 26.87 22.77
C ARG A 205 -16.32 26.37 22.98
N ALA A 206 -17.32 27.24 22.84
CA ALA A 206 -18.72 26.85 22.99
C ALA A 206 -19.17 25.83 21.92
N LYS A 207 -18.74 26.02 20.67
CA LYS A 207 -19.02 25.06 19.58
C LYS A 207 -18.41 23.70 19.87
N PHE A 208 -17.14 23.65 20.28
CA PHE A 208 -16.46 22.41 20.61
C PHE A 208 -17.01 21.74 21.88
N ALA A 209 -17.48 22.51 22.87
CA ALA A 209 -18.16 21.97 24.04
C ALA A 209 -19.45 21.23 23.65
N GLN A 210 -20.26 21.83 22.76
CA GLN A 210 -21.49 21.20 22.27
C GLN A 210 -21.20 19.98 21.40
N TRP A 211 -20.23 20.07 20.50
CA TRP A 211 -19.79 18.94 19.69
C TRP A 211 -19.22 17.80 20.55
N ALA A 212 -18.42 18.10 21.57
CA ALA A 212 -17.87 17.09 22.47
C ALA A 212 -18.96 16.29 23.21
N LEU A 213 -20.07 16.94 23.59
CA LEU A 213 -21.23 16.26 24.18
C LEU A 213 -21.86 15.23 23.22
N THR A 214 -21.96 15.53 21.92
CA THR A 214 -22.50 14.58 20.94
C THR A 214 -21.56 13.40 20.70
N GLN A 215 -20.26 13.58 20.95
CA GLN A 215 -19.24 12.54 20.89
C GLN A 215 -19.02 11.80 22.22
N SER A 216 -19.79 12.11 23.26
CA SER A 216 -19.60 11.57 24.62
C SER A 216 -18.21 11.85 25.23
N ILE A 217 -17.56 12.94 24.81
CA ILE A 217 -16.29 13.40 25.37
C ILE A 217 -16.60 14.21 26.62
N ALA A 218 -16.27 13.66 27.78
CA ALA A 218 -16.43 14.33 29.07
C ALA A 218 -15.25 15.28 29.35
N GLY A 219 -15.52 16.35 30.09
CA GLY A 219 -14.49 17.28 30.57
C GLY A 219 -14.92 18.74 30.50
N ASN A 220 -14.15 19.60 31.16
CA ASN A 220 -14.37 21.03 31.08
C ASN A 220 -13.58 21.63 29.90
N PRO A 221 -14.22 22.40 28.99
CA PRO A 221 -13.56 23.02 27.84
C PRO A 221 -12.38 23.95 28.13
N THR A 222 -12.13 24.30 29.39
CA THR A 222 -10.94 25.07 29.81
C THR A 222 -9.75 24.19 30.17
N ASP A 223 -9.96 22.90 30.37
CA ASP A 223 -8.96 21.99 30.89
C ASP A 223 -8.09 21.47 29.75
N HIS A 224 -6.82 21.20 30.06
CA HIS A 224 -5.87 20.64 29.09
C HIS A 224 -6.34 19.26 28.60
N ASP A 225 -6.88 18.43 29.49
CA ASP A 225 -7.36 17.07 29.16
C ASP A 225 -8.51 17.10 28.15
N PHE A 226 -9.39 18.12 28.20
CA PHE A 226 -10.42 18.30 27.20
C PHE A 226 -9.82 18.65 25.84
N ALA A 227 -8.87 19.60 25.80
CA ALA A 227 -8.17 19.96 24.56
C ALA A 227 -7.42 18.75 23.97
N LEU A 228 -6.83 17.92 24.83
CA LEU A 228 -6.13 16.69 24.46
C LEU A 228 -7.10 15.67 23.83
N ALA A 229 -8.26 15.43 24.44
CA ALA A 229 -9.28 14.53 23.91
C ALA A 229 -9.80 14.99 22.54
N VAL A 230 -10.04 16.29 22.37
CA VAL A 230 -10.45 16.88 21.09
C VAL A 230 -9.32 16.77 20.05
N ALA A 231 -8.07 17.03 20.44
CA ALA A 231 -6.91 16.89 19.55
C ALA A 231 -6.75 15.47 19.03
N ARG A 232 -6.96 14.45 19.89
CA ARG A 232 -6.95 13.04 19.49
C ARG A 232 -7.99 12.75 18.42
N GLN A 233 -9.23 13.19 18.62
CA GLN A 233 -10.30 13.02 17.64
C GLN A 233 -9.95 13.67 16.30
N ILE A 234 -9.45 14.91 16.32
CA ILE A 234 -9.01 15.62 15.10
C ILE A 234 -7.92 14.83 14.37
N ILE A 235 -6.89 14.38 15.08
CA ILE A 235 -5.75 13.68 14.48
C ILE A 235 -6.17 12.31 13.96
N TYR A 236 -6.84 11.49 14.78
CA TYR A 236 -7.24 10.13 14.40
C TYR A 236 -8.20 10.13 13.22
N ARG A 237 -9.17 11.04 13.21
CA ARG A 237 -10.09 11.17 12.08
C ARG A 237 -9.39 11.61 10.81
N LEU A 238 -8.46 12.57 10.89
CA LEU A 238 -7.72 13.02 9.71
C LEU A 238 -6.81 11.93 9.16
N LEU A 239 -6.08 11.22 10.03
CA LEU A 239 -5.29 10.06 9.61
C LEU A 239 -6.19 8.96 9.02
N GLY A 240 -7.34 8.72 9.66
CA GLY A 240 -8.53 8.01 9.14
C GLY A 240 -8.77 8.23 7.66
N LYS A 241 -9.14 9.47 7.34
CA LYS A 241 -9.47 9.93 5.99
C LYS A 241 -8.29 9.77 5.04
N ILE A 242 -7.05 10.09 5.46
CA ILE A 242 -5.86 9.95 4.61
C ILE A 242 -5.63 8.49 4.22
N LEU A 243 -5.66 7.57 5.18
CA LEU A 243 -5.44 6.16 4.92
C LEU A 243 -6.52 5.56 4.03
N PHE A 244 -7.78 5.85 4.36
CA PHE A 244 -8.89 5.38 3.55
C PHE A 244 -8.85 5.94 2.13
N TYR A 245 -8.49 7.21 1.96
CA TYR A 245 -8.32 7.82 0.64
C TYR A 245 -7.22 7.11 -0.18
N GLN A 246 -6.07 6.82 0.42
CA GLN A 246 -4.98 6.10 -0.25
C GLN A 246 -5.38 4.68 -0.66
N SER A 247 -6.17 3.99 0.18
CA SER A 247 -6.74 2.69 -0.15
C SER A 247 -7.77 2.80 -1.28
N LEU A 248 -8.69 3.76 -1.20
CA LEU A 248 -9.77 3.94 -2.17
C LEU A 248 -9.24 4.25 -3.58
N ARG A 249 -8.17 5.04 -3.70
CA ARG A 249 -7.53 5.37 -4.99
C ARG A 249 -7.12 4.18 -5.84
N ARG A 250 -6.95 3.00 -5.23
CA ARG A 250 -6.59 1.76 -5.94
C ARG A 250 -7.72 1.26 -6.82
N VAL A 251 -8.94 1.39 -6.31
CA VAL A 251 -10.18 0.95 -6.96
C VAL A 251 -10.74 2.12 -7.77
N ALA A 252 -10.77 3.32 -7.19
CA ALA A 252 -11.22 4.55 -7.81
C ALA A 252 -10.05 5.34 -8.40
N ARG A 253 -9.48 4.86 -9.52
CA ARG A 253 -8.29 5.44 -10.17
C ARG A 253 -8.46 6.88 -10.66
N GLN A 254 -9.69 7.37 -10.76
CA GLN A 254 -10.01 8.76 -11.10
C GLN A 254 -9.65 9.76 -10.00
N LEU A 255 -9.43 9.29 -8.76
CA LEU A 255 -9.12 10.17 -7.64
C LEU A 255 -7.67 10.68 -7.71
N PRO A 256 -7.44 12.00 -7.54
CA PRO A 256 -6.11 12.58 -7.63
C PRO A 256 -5.19 12.07 -6.51
N PRO A 257 -3.86 11.96 -6.75
CA PRO A 257 -2.91 11.66 -5.67
C PRO A 257 -2.94 12.74 -4.60
N LEU A 258 -2.74 12.34 -3.34
CA LEU A 258 -2.53 13.28 -2.23
C LEU A 258 -1.11 13.85 -2.32
N ASP A 259 -0.86 14.75 -3.27
CA ASP A 259 0.44 15.40 -3.38
C ASP A 259 0.50 16.66 -2.52
N LEU A 260 1.37 16.64 -1.51
CA LEU A 260 1.67 17.76 -0.64
C LEU A 260 3.10 18.28 -0.84
N THR A 261 3.77 17.86 -1.91
CA THR A 261 5.10 18.34 -2.29
C THR A 261 5.03 19.85 -2.60
N ASP A 262 5.96 20.61 -2.03
CA ASP A 262 6.05 22.07 -2.19
C ASP A 262 4.77 22.86 -1.79
N VAL A 263 3.85 22.24 -1.04
CA VAL A 263 2.66 22.92 -0.52
C VAL A 263 3.02 23.71 0.73
N ASP A 264 2.62 24.99 0.77
CA ASP A 264 2.80 25.82 1.96
C ASP A 264 2.08 25.19 3.18
N PRO A 265 2.71 25.15 4.37
CA PRO A 265 2.10 24.54 5.56
C PRO A 265 0.70 25.06 5.90
N SER A 266 0.38 26.33 5.61
CA SER A 266 -0.95 26.89 5.83
C SER A 266 -2.03 26.31 4.91
N GLN A 267 -1.63 25.71 3.78
CA GLN A 267 -2.50 25.17 2.75
C GLN A 267 -2.68 23.65 2.84
N VAL A 268 -1.83 22.94 3.60
CA VAL A 268 -1.85 21.48 3.70
C VAL A 268 -3.25 20.92 4.00
N LEU A 269 -3.92 21.42 5.03
CA LEU A 269 -5.26 20.95 5.40
C LEU A 269 -6.29 21.28 4.31
N GLN A 270 -6.18 22.45 3.68
CA GLN A 270 -7.11 22.84 2.60
C GLN A 270 -6.94 21.93 1.37
N THR A 271 -5.70 21.58 1.02
CA THR A 271 -5.41 20.64 -0.07
C THR A 271 -6.01 19.26 0.23
N LEU A 272 -5.86 18.75 1.46
CA LEU A 272 -6.49 17.49 1.87
C LEU A 272 -8.02 17.54 1.78
N ARG A 273 -8.66 18.62 2.27
CA ARG A 273 -10.11 18.79 2.18
C ARG A 273 -10.61 18.77 0.73
N ARG A 274 -9.88 19.40 -0.20
CA ARG A 274 -10.22 19.37 -1.64
C ARG A 274 -10.17 17.94 -2.20
N ALA A 275 -9.15 17.16 -1.81
CA ALA A 275 -9.06 15.77 -2.23
C ALA A 275 -10.21 14.92 -1.65
N PHE A 276 -10.54 15.08 -0.37
CA PHE A 276 -11.66 14.36 0.25
C PHE A 276 -13.02 14.72 -0.38
N ALA A 277 -13.20 15.96 -0.83
CA ALA A 277 -14.39 16.38 -1.58
C ALA A 277 -14.54 15.65 -2.93
N GLU A 278 -13.44 15.25 -3.58
CA GLU A 278 -13.50 14.39 -4.77
C GLU A 278 -13.88 12.95 -4.41
N ALA A 279 -13.39 12.43 -3.28
CA ALA A 279 -13.76 11.10 -2.80
C ALA A 279 -15.23 10.99 -2.35
N LEU A 280 -15.83 12.08 -1.84
CA LEU A 280 -17.27 12.13 -1.51
C LEU A 280 -18.17 11.81 -2.70
N LYS A 281 -17.71 12.07 -3.94
CA LYS A 281 -18.47 11.80 -5.16
C LYS A 281 -18.55 10.31 -5.51
N VAL A 282 -17.77 9.45 -4.84
CA VAL A 282 -17.63 8.00 -5.16
C VAL A 282 -18.49 7.10 -4.26
N ASP A 283 -19.15 7.65 -3.23
CA ASP A 283 -20.03 6.96 -2.25
C ASP A 283 -19.35 6.50 -0.94
N TYR A 284 -18.67 7.44 -0.25
CA TYR A 284 -18.09 7.23 1.09
C TYR A 284 -18.38 8.41 2.01
N HIS A 285 -19.65 8.82 2.05
CA HIS A 285 -20.13 9.96 2.84
C HIS A 285 -19.79 9.84 4.32
N ALA A 286 -19.92 8.63 4.90
CA ALA A 286 -19.58 8.39 6.28
C ALA A 286 -18.16 8.87 6.59
N VAL A 287 -17.17 8.46 5.78
CA VAL A 287 -15.75 8.73 6.03
C VAL A 287 -15.35 10.17 5.69
N PHE A 288 -15.79 10.71 4.55
CA PHE A 288 -15.25 11.97 4.04
C PHE A 288 -16.09 13.20 4.33
N ALA A 289 -17.27 13.06 4.97
CA ALA A 289 -18.08 14.21 5.36
C ALA A 289 -17.27 15.16 6.27
N GLU A 290 -17.41 16.46 6.00
CA GLU A 290 -16.79 17.50 6.81
C GLU A 290 -17.60 17.72 8.08
N ASP A 291 -16.91 17.89 9.21
CA ASP A 291 -17.48 18.18 10.51
C ASP A 291 -16.62 19.21 11.26
N LEU A 292 -17.04 19.63 12.45
CA LEU A 292 -16.37 20.67 13.24
C LEU A 292 -14.85 20.42 13.44
N PRO A 293 -14.37 19.20 13.75
CA PRO A 293 -12.93 18.90 13.86
C PRO A 293 -12.13 19.24 12.61
N ASP A 294 -12.71 19.07 11.43
CA ASP A 294 -12.04 19.30 10.16
C ASP A 294 -11.79 20.78 9.91
N THR A 295 -12.54 21.68 10.56
CA THR A 295 -12.45 23.13 10.36
C THR A 295 -11.27 23.79 11.10
N VAL A 296 -10.62 23.05 11.99
CA VAL A 296 -9.54 23.56 12.86
C VAL A 296 -8.25 23.75 12.06
N SER A 297 -7.74 24.99 12.05
CA SER A 297 -6.38 25.27 11.57
C SER A 297 -5.33 24.66 12.50
N TRP A 298 -4.29 24.06 11.92
CA TRP A 298 -3.16 23.48 12.64
C TRP A 298 -1.98 24.45 12.70
N PRO A 299 -1.11 24.36 13.73
CA PRO A 299 0.19 25.02 13.72
C PRO A 299 1.02 24.63 12.49
N GLY A 300 1.80 25.55 11.95
CA GLY A 300 2.60 25.31 10.75
C GLY A 300 3.57 24.12 10.89
N GLU A 301 4.11 23.90 12.09
CA GLU A 301 4.97 22.75 12.37
C GLU A 301 4.21 21.41 12.33
N ALA A 302 2.97 21.38 12.84
CA ALA A 302 2.12 20.19 12.76
C ALA A 302 1.72 19.91 11.31
N ALA A 303 1.38 20.94 10.54
CA ALA A 303 1.05 20.82 9.12
C ALA A 303 2.25 20.32 8.28
N LYS A 304 3.48 20.78 8.56
CA LYS A 304 4.71 20.26 7.93
C LYS A 304 4.90 18.77 8.20
N ARG A 305 4.71 18.34 9.45
CA ARG A 305 4.84 16.93 9.86
C ARG A 305 3.80 16.06 9.18
N LEU A 306 2.57 16.56 9.05
CA LEU A 306 1.51 15.90 8.30
C LEU A 306 1.86 15.78 6.81
N GLY A 307 2.38 16.85 6.20
CA GLY A 307 2.84 16.82 4.81
C GLY A 307 3.95 15.78 4.58
N ALA A 308 4.93 15.70 5.48
CA ALA A 308 5.98 14.70 5.44
C ALA A 308 5.45 13.26 5.59
N LEU A 309 4.43 13.05 6.44
CA LEU A 309 3.78 11.75 6.60
C LEU A 309 3.07 11.33 5.30
N VAL A 310 2.30 12.23 4.69
CA VAL A 310 1.60 11.96 3.42
C VAL A 310 2.60 11.71 2.29
N HIS A 311 3.72 12.44 2.27
CA HIS A 311 4.79 12.16 1.31
C HIS A 311 5.40 10.77 1.54
N ASP A 312 5.73 10.38 2.77
CA ASP A 312 6.19 9.03 3.10
C ASP A 312 5.17 7.99 2.61
N PHE A 313 3.88 8.19 2.88
CA PHE A 313 2.79 7.35 2.38
C PHE A 313 2.73 7.25 0.85
N ASN A 314 2.98 8.33 0.11
CA ASN A 314 3.01 8.26 -1.36
C ASN A 314 4.18 7.44 -1.92
N THR A 315 5.26 7.30 -1.14
CA THR A 315 6.44 6.49 -1.54
C THR A 315 6.28 5.00 -1.24
N ARG A 316 5.09 4.57 -0.80
CA ARG A 316 4.83 3.27 -0.19
C ARG A 316 3.72 2.55 -0.94
N ASP A 317 3.88 1.24 -1.15
CA ASP A 317 2.82 0.41 -1.68
C ASP A 317 1.95 -0.16 -0.55
N PHE A 318 0.72 0.34 -0.46
CA PHE A 318 -0.25 -0.18 0.49
C PHE A 318 -0.81 -1.57 0.06
N SER A 319 -0.44 -2.14 -1.11
CA SER A 319 -1.17 -3.26 -1.76
C SER A 319 -0.95 -4.59 -1.04
N SER A 320 0.19 -4.67 -0.37
CA SER A 320 0.57 -5.77 0.51
C SER A 320 0.02 -5.63 1.92
N LEU A 321 -0.69 -4.56 2.26
CA LEU A 321 -1.42 -4.51 3.53
C LEU A 321 -2.61 -5.46 3.42
N PRO A 322 -2.72 -6.52 4.25
CA PRO A 322 -3.94 -7.29 4.34
C PRO A 322 -5.16 -6.37 4.41
N GLN A 323 -6.29 -6.82 3.85
CA GLN A 323 -7.54 -6.07 3.86
C GLN A 323 -7.91 -5.62 5.30
N ASP A 324 -7.48 -6.40 6.30
CA ASP A 324 -7.67 -6.20 7.74
C ASP A 324 -6.68 -5.21 8.38
N VAL A 325 -5.60 -4.80 7.69
CA VAL A 325 -4.57 -3.93 8.28
C VAL A 325 -5.13 -2.58 8.64
N VAL A 326 -6.07 -2.04 7.86
CA VAL A 326 -6.62 -0.72 8.15
C VAL A 326 -7.34 -0.76 9.50
N GLY A 327 -8.14 -1.79 9.76
CA GLY A 327 -8.77 -2.02 11.06
C GLY A 327 -7.79 -2.29 12.18
N ILE A 328 -6.81 -3.18 11.97
CA ILE A 328 -5.75 -3.46 12.96
C ILE A 328 -4.96 -2.19 13.28
N VAL A 329 -4.66 -1.37 12.28
CA VAL A 329 -3.96 -0.10 12.43
C VAL A 329 -4.79 0.86 13.25
N PHE A 330 -6.09 1.00 13.00
CA PHE A 330 -6.93 1.87 13.81
C PHE A 330 -7.08 1.38 15.24
N GLU A 331 -7.22 0.07 15.45
CA GLU A 331 -7.25 -0.51 16.79
C GLU A 331 -5.94 -0.28 17.55
N GLN A 332 -4.79 -0.39 16.88
CA GLN A 332 -3.47 -0.15 17.48
C GLN A 332 -3.12 1.34 17.59
N LEU A 333 -3.71 2.20 16.75
CA LEU A 333 -3.51 3.65 16.77
C LEU A 333 -4.17 4.32 17.98
N ILE A 334 -5.27 3.75 18.47
CA ILE A 334 -6.01 4.24 19.64
C ILE A 334 -5.66 3.34 20.84
N PRO A 335 -4.63 3.71 21.63
CA PRO A 335 -4.16 2.86 22.70
C PRO A 335 -5.23 2.70 23.80
N PRO A 336 -5.21 1.60 24.58
CA PRO A 336 -6.26 1.27 25.55
C PRO A 336 -6.59 2.37 26.57
N GLU A 337 -5.60 3.15 26.98
CA GLU A 337 -5.74 4.31 27.86
C GLU A 337 -6.62 5.42 27.24
N ASP A 338 -6.54 5.60 25.93
CA ASP A 338 -7.26 6.65 25.21
C ASP A 338 -8.70 6.24 24.95
N ARG A 339 -8.95 4.93 24.81
CA ARG A 339 -10.29 4.35 24.66
C ARG A 339 -11.21 4.69 25.83
N HIS A 340 -10.67 4.67 27.05
CA HIS A 340 -11.42 5.08 28.25
C HIS A 340 -11.82 6.55 28.21
N LEU A 341 -10.90 7.42 27.80
CA LEU A 341 -11.15 8.87 27.69
C LEU A 341 -12.14 9.20 26.57
N LEU A 342 -12.22 8.36 25.55
CA LEU A 342 -13.16 8.48 24.44
C LEU A 342 -14.50 7.75 24.68
N GLY A 343 -14.64 7.01 25.79
CA GLY A 343 -15.84 6.20 26.06
C GLY A 343 -16.06 5.03 25.10
N GLN A 344 -15.00 4.59 24.40
CA GLN A 344 -15.07 3.61 23.33
C GLN A 344 -14.64 2.23 23.84
N TYR A 345 -15.60 1.32 24.07
CA TYR A 345 -15.30 -0.08 24.41
C TYR A 345 -15.39 -0.96 23.17
N PHE A 346 -14.28 -1.59 22.81
CA PHE A 346 -14.20 -2.53 21.71
C PHE A 346 -14.52 -3.93 22.20
N THR A 347 -15.40 -4.63 21.51
CA THR A 347 -15.66 -6.05 21.78
C THR A 347 -14.55 -6.88 21.15
N SER A 348 -13.99 -7.85 21.89
CA SER A 348 -12.92 -8.69 21.35
C SER A 348 -13.45 -9.64 20.27
N GLU A 349 -12.63 -9.92 19.25
CA GLU A 349 -13.00 -10.82 18.15
C GLU A 349 -13.52 -12.19 18.63
N PRO A 350 -12.91 -12.87 19.63
CA PRO A 350 -13.43 -14.17 20.08
C PRO A 350 -14.83 -14.09 20.68
N LEU A 351 -15.19 -12.96 21.31
CA LEU A 351 -16.54 -12.77 21.85
C LEU A 351 -17.53 -12.45 20.72
N CYS A 352 -17.11 -11.66 19.73
CA CYS A 352 -17.90 -11.44 18.53
C CYS A 352 -18.15 -12.75 17.78
N ASP A 353 -17.13 -13.59 17.60
CA ASP A 353 -17.23 -14.90 16.96
C ASP A 353 -18.25 -15.80 17.64
N LEU A 354 -18.20 -15.86 18.97
CA LEU A 354 -19.15 -16.63 19.75
C LEU A 354 -20.57 -16.15 19.49
N GLY A 355 -20.81 -14.83 19.52
CA GLY A 355 -22.13 -14.26 19.24
C GLY A 355 -22.59 -14.51 17.80
N VAL A 356 -21.71 -14.31 16.81
CA VAL A 356 -21.99 -14.54 15.39
C VAL A 356 -22.33 -16.01 15.13
N ALA A 357 -21.60 -16.94 15.74
CA ALA A 357 -21.83 -18.38 15.57
C ALA A 357 -23.24 -18.84 16.02
N PHE A 358 -23.86 -18.14 16.97
CA PHE A 358 -25.25 -18.42 17.40
C PHE A 358 -26.33 -17.72 16.55
N CYS A 359 -25.96 -16.69 15.80
CA CYS A 359 -26.92 -15.81 15.11
C CYS A 359 -26.89 -15.97 13.58
N VAL A 360 -25.73 -16.27 13.00
CA VAL A 360 -25.51 -16.27 11.54
C VAL A 360 -25.36 -17.70 11.04
N HIS A 361 -26.49 -18.32 10.65
CA HIS A 361 -26.52 -19.72 10.20
C HIS A 361 -26.66 -19.87 8.67
N SER A 362 -26.63 -18.77 7.91
CA SER A 362 -26.79 -18.78 6.46
C SER A 362 -25.94 -17.72 5.78
N ALA A 363 -25.41 -18.06 4.62
CA ALA A 363 -24.68 -17.15 3.74
C ALA A 363 -25.52 -15.96 3.22
N ARG A 364 -26.86 -16.04 3.37
CA ARG A 364 -27.85 -15.00 3.01
C ARG A 364 -28.50 -14.33 4.23
N ALA A 365 -27.99 -14.58 5.44
CA ALA A 365 -28.54 -13.97 6.64
C ALA A 365 -28.34 -12.45 6.59
N VAL A 366 -29.40 -11.68 6.81
CA VAL A 366 -29.28 -10.21 6.98
C VAL A 366 -28.89 -9.95 8.44
N VAL A 367 -27.81 -9.21 8.64
CA VAL A 367 -27.27 -8.91 9.97
C VAL A 367 -27.34 -7.41 10.21
N ALA A 368 -27.85 -7.03 11.39
CA ALA A 368 -27.85 -5.65 11.84
C ALA A 368 -27.20 -5.55 13.22
N ASP A 369 -26.19 -4.70 13.33
CA ASP A 369 -25.60 -4.29 14.60
C ASP A 369 -26.00 -2.83 14.87
N VAL A 370 -26.84 -2.63 15.89
CA VAL A 370 -27.45 -1.33 16.21
C VAL A 370 -26.60 -0.48 17.17
N THR A 371 -25.44 -0.98 17.56
CA THR A 371 -24.42 -0.29 18.37
C THR A 371 -23.04 -0.70 17.87
N CYS A 372 -22.82 -0.52 16.56
CA CYS A 372 -21.76 -1.26 15.87
C CYS A 372 -20.35 -0.85 16.25
N GLY A 373 -20.15 0.31 16.87
CA GLY A 373 -18.84 0.85 17.15
C GLY A 373 -18.01 0.87 15.87
N THR A 374 -16.81 0.31 15.94
CA THR A 374 -15.89 0.17 14.80
C THR A 374 -16.18 -1.05 13.91
N GLY A 375 -17.32 -1.70 14.09
CA GLY A 375 -17.84 -2.70 13.16
C GLY A 375 -17.35 -4.13 13.37
N THR A 376 -16.76 -4.48 14.53
CA THR A 376 -16.19 -5.82 14.75
C THR A 376 -17.22 -6.93 14.51
N PHE A 377 -18.44 -6.84 15.05
CA PHE A 377 -19.49 -7.82 14.77
C PHE A 377 -19.87 -7.90 13.28
N LEU A 378 -19.85 -6.78 12.56
CA LEU A 378 -20.16 -6.74 11.13
C LEU A 378 -19.08 -7.45 10.30
N ILE A 379 -17.81 -7.23 10.62
CA ILE A 379 -16.67 -7.90 9.97
C ILE A 379 -16.70 -9.40 10.26
N ARG A 380 -16.90 -9.80 11.53
CA ARG A 380 -16.99 -11.22 11.89
C ARG A 380 -18.21 -11.89 11.24
N SER A 381 -19.32 -11.16 11.07
CA SER A 381 -20.49 -11.62 10.31
C SER A 381 -20.19 -11.75 8.81
N TYR A 382 -19.45 -10.80 8.23
CA TYR A 382 -18.96 -10.86 6.86
C TYR A 382 -18.12 -12.12 6.63
N ASP A 383 -17.15 -12.39 7.51
CA ASP A 383 -16.28 -13.57 7.45
C ASP A 383 -17.06 -14.88 7.58
N CYS A 384 -17.98 -14.94 8.55
CA CYS A 384 -18.85 -16.10 8.75
C CYS A 384 -19.69 -16.40 7.50
N LYS A 385 -20.31 -15.39 6.90
CA LYS A 385 -21.09 -15.55 5.66
C LYS A 385 -20.22 -15.96 4.47
N ARG A 386 -18.97 -15.50 4.43
CA ARG A 386 -17.99 -15.93 3.43
C ARG A 386 -17.63 -17.40 3.59
N TRP A 387 -17.43 -17.85 4.83
CA TRP A 387 -17.19 -19.25 5.16
C TRP A 387 -18.39 -20.15 4.82
N LEU A 388 -19.62 -19.65 5.01
CA LEU A 388 -20.86 -20.33 4.63
C LEU A 388 -21.12 -20.38 3.11
N GLY A 389 -20.25 -19.76 2.29
CA GLY A 389 -20.24 -19.92 0.83
C GLY A 389 -20.68 -18.71 0.00
N ASN A 390 -20.89 -17.54 0.61
CA ASN A 390 -21.10 -16.29 -0.15
C ASN A 390 -19.76 -15.56 -0.35
N HIS A 391 -19.18 -15.66 -1.55
CA HIS A 391 -17.90 -15.00 -1.86
C HIS A 391 -18.05 -13.65 -2.58
N ASN A 392 -19.29 -13.20 -2.83
CA ASN A 392 -19.55 -11.94 -3.52
C ASN A 392 -19.58 -10.79 -2.51
N HIS A 393 -18.53 -9.96 -2.53
CA HIS A 393 -18.36 -8.83 -1.62
C HIS A 393 -19.53 -7.84 -1.65
N ALA A 394 -20.00 -7.44 -2.83
CA ALA A 394 -21.12 -6.49 -2.95
C ALA A 394 -22.43 -7.06 -2.36
N ALA A 395 -22.68 -8.36 -2.57
CA ALA A 395 -23.84 -9.04 -1.99
C ALA A 395 -23.72 -9.17 -0.47
N LEU A 396 -22.52 -9.42 0.06
CA LEU A 396 -22.27 -9.46 1.51
C LEU A 396 -22.57 -8.11 2.15
N LEU A 397 -22.01 -7.02 1.61
CA LEU A 397 -22.19 -5.67 2.15
C LEU A 397 -23.66 -5.23 2.13
N ALA A 398 -24.42 -5.58 1.08
CA ALA A 398 -25.84 -5.25 0.98
C ALA A 398 -26.72 -5.89 2.08
N GLU A 399 -26.22 -6.92 2.75
CA GLU A 399 -26.93 -7.67 3.80
C GLU A 399 -26.38 -7.36 5.21
N LEU A 400 -25.45 -6.40 5.36
CA LEU A 400 -24.88 -5.96 6.64
C LEU A 400 -25.32 -4.53 6.94
N TRP A 401 -25.83 -4.30 8.13
CA TRP A 401 -26.31 -2.99 8.58
C TRP A 401 -25.65 -2.61 9.91
N GLY A 402 -24.94 -1.49 9.92
CA GLY A 402 -24.35 -0.90 11.13
C GLY A 402 -25.04 0.40 11.50
N ILE A 403 -25.38 0.57 12.78
CA ILE A 403 -25.88 1.83 13.33
C ILE A 403 -25.03 2.15 14.56
N ASP A 404 -24.54 3.38 14.64
CA ASP A 404 -23.92 3.92 15.84
C ASP A 404 -24.38 5.36 16.06
N ILE A 405 -24.44 5.77 17.33
CA ILE A 405 -24.77 7.15 17.69
C ILE A 405 -23.59 8.10 17.47
N ALA A 406 -22.36 7.59 17.60
CA ALA A 406 -21.14 8.35 17.43
C ALA A 406 -20.65 8.23 15.97
N PRO A 407 -20.49 9.36 15.26
CA PRO A 407 -20.00 9.37 13.88
C PRO A 407 -18.62 8.72 13.73
N PHE A 408 -17.69 8.96 14.65
CA PHE A 408 -16.31 8.48 14.51
C PHE A 408 -16.18 6.94 14.54
N PRO A 409 -16.78 6.19 15.49
CA PRO A 409 -16.82 4.74 15.39
C PRO A 409 -17.49 4.23 14.11
N ALA A 410 -18.61 4.82 13.69
CA ALA A 410 -19.28 4.45 12.45
C ALA A 410 -18.40 4.68 11.20
N GLU A 411 -17.62 5.77 11.18
CA GLU A 411 -16.60 6.02 10.15
C GLU A 411 -15.59 4.87 10.09
N LEU A 412 -15.11 4.41 11.24
CA LEU A 412 -14.17 3.29 11.32
C LEU A 412 -14.81 1.96 10.88
N ALA A 413 -16.09 1.73 11.18
CA ALA A 413 -16.81 0.55 10.70
C ALA A 413 -16.88 0.50 9.17
N VAL A 414 -17.10 1.65 8.51
CA VAL A 414 -17.08 1.74 7.04
C VAL A 414 -15.68 1.55 6.47
N ILE A 415 -14.65 2.00 7.17
CA ILE A 415 -13.27 1.81 6.75
C ILE A 415 -12.85 0.33 6.87
N ASN A 416 -13.39 -0.38 7.86
CA ASN A 416 -13.06 -1.77 8.12
C ASN A 416 -13.78 -2.78 7.22
N LEU A 417 -14.97 -2.43 6.73
CA LEU A 417 -15.78 -3.24 5.79
C LEU A 417 -15.39 -2.97 4.33
#